data_AF-I0R589-F1
#
_entry.id   AF-I0R589-F1
#
_cell.length_a   1.000
_cell.length_b   1.000
_cell.length_c   1.000
_cell.angle_alpha   90.00
_cell.angle_beta   90.00
_cell.angle_gamma   90.00
#
_symmetry.space_group_name_H-M   'P 1'
#
loop_
_entity.id
_entity.type
_entity.pdbx_description
1 polymer ?
#
loop_
_entity_poly.entity_id
_entity_poly.type
_entity_poly.pdbx_seq_one_letter_code
_entity_poly.pdbx_strand_id
1 'polypeptide(L)'
;MDRYNGTPIRTIAKIYDISPSTVQLCIKKYMDGGTKSALFDVQRQGRPVEITDDAVAWIIDIACQRPADLGYAQELWTLKNLHQHIQTHAVEAGYPRLETITKPMV
;
A
#
# COMPACT_ATOMS: atom_id res chain seq x y z
N MET A 1 -1.76 32.15 -16.27
CA MET A 1 -3.10 31.60 -16.01
C MET A 1 -4.07 32.78 -15.92
N ASP A 2 -4.29 33.47 -17.03
CA ASP A 2 -4.86 34.83 -17.07
C ASP A 2 -6.39 34.92 -17.05
N ARG A 3 -7.13 33.87 -16.63
CA ARG A 3 -8.59 33.92 -16.69
C ARG A 3 -9.27 33.24 -15.51
N TYR A 4 -9.24 33.90 -14.36
CA TYR A 4 -10.33 33.84 -13.38
C TYR A 4 -11.41 34.92 -13.69
N ASN A 5 -11.45 35.46 -14.90
CA ASN A 5 -12.46 36.46 -15.31
C ASN A 5 -13.79 35.79 -15.70
N GLY A 6 -14.45 35.11 -14.75
CA GLY A 6 -15.82 34.59 -14.92
C GLY A 6 -16.01 33.54 -16.04
N THR A 7 -14.92 32.98 -16.57
CA THR A 7 -15.01 31.95 -17.62
C THR A 7 -15.45 30.64 -16.99
N PRO A 8 -16.56 30.02 -17.46
CA PRO A 8 -17.04 28.79 -16.86
C PRO A 8 -16.08 27.63 -17.15
N ILE A 9 -15.93 26.72 -16.18
CA ILE A 9 -15.02 25.56 -16.22
C ILE A 9 -15.16 24.75 -17.51
N ARG A 10 -16.39 24.56 -18.01
CA ARG A 10 -16.65 23.81 -19.25
C ARG A 10 -16.02 24.45 -20.48
N THR A 11 -15.95 25.79 -20.52
CA THR A 11 -15.31 26.52 -21.61
C THR A 11 -13.80 26.33 -21.56
N ILE A 12 -13.20 26.39 -20.37
CA ILE A 12 -11.76 26.13 -20.17
C ILE A 12 -11.43 24.69 -20.58
N ALA A 13 -12.22 23.72 -20.12
CA ALA A 13 -12.09 22.31 -20.47
C ALA A 13 -12.10 22.10 -22.00
N LYS A 14 -13.02 22.77 -22.71
CA LYS A 14 -13.12 22.71 -24.17
C LYS A 14 -11.94 23.36 -24.89
N ILE A 15 -11.41 24.48 -24.37
CA ILE A 15 -10.25 25.18 -24.96
C ILE A 15 -8.99 24.32 -24.88
N TYR A 16 -8.81 23.65 -23.75
CA TYR A 16 -7.60 22.86 -23.47
C TYR A 16 -7.76 21.36 -23.74
N ASP A 17 -8.90 20.94 -24.28
CA ASP A 17 -9.25 19.54 -24.56
C ASP A 17 -8.99 18.58 -23.38
N ILE A 18 -9.43 19.00 -22.19
CA ILE A 18 -9.31 18.23 -20.95
C ILE A 18 -10.67 18.10 -20.27
N SER A 19 -10.79 17.17 -19.33
CA SER A 19 -12.03 17.00 -18.58
C SER A 19 -12.30 18.22 -17.66
N PRO A 20 -13.57 18.59 -17.45
CA PRO A 20 -13.95 19.60 -16.46
C PRO A 20 -13.45 19.28 -15.04
N SER A 21 -13.35 18.00 -14.68
CA SER A 21 -12.83 17.56 -13.38
C SER A 21 -11.34 17.88 -13.22
N THR A 22 -10.53 17.72 -14.28
CA THR A 22 -9.11 18.11 -14.26
C THR A 22 -8.95 19.61 -14.09
N VAL A 23 -9.77 20.42 -14.78
CA VAL A 23 -9.78 21.88 -14.60
C VAL A 23 -10.11 22.26 -13.15
N GLN A 24 -11.15 21.66 -12.56
CA GLN A 24 -11.52 21.88 -11.16
C GLN A 24 -10.38 21.50 -10.20
N LEU A 25 -9.73 20.35 -10.44
CA LEU A 25 -8.61 19.90 -9.62
C LEU A 25 -7.42 20.86 -9.68
N CYS A 26 -7.04 21.32 -10.87
CA CYS A 26 -5.95 22.29 -11.04
C CYS A 26 -6.26 23.63 -10.35
N ILE A 27 -7.50 24.13 -10.47
CA ILE A 27 -7.92 25.35 -9.77
C ILE A 27 -7.86 25.14 -8.25
N LYS A 28 -8.38 24.03 -7.74
CA LYS A 28 -8.34 23.70 -6.31
C LYS A 28 -6.90 23.66 -5.79
N LYS A 29 -6.03 22.90 -6.45
CA LYS A 29 -4.60 22.82 -6.09
C LYS A 29 -3.90 24.18 -6.12
N TYR A 30 -4.27 25.05 -7.05
CA TYR A 30 -3.75 26.41 -7.13
C TYR A 30 -4.24 27.27 -5.97
N MET A 31 -5.50 27.19 -5.58
CA MET A 31 -6.02 27.92 -4.42
C MET A 31 -5.39 27.43 -3.11
N ASP A 32 -5.13 26.12 -3.00
CA ASP A 32 -4.60 25.49 -1.78
C ASP A 32 -3.08 25.75 -1.58
N GLY A 33 -2.29 25.93 -2.65
CA GLY A 33 -0.83 26.09 -2.52
C GLY A 33 -0.12 26.78 -3.69
N GLY A 34 -0.86 27.55 -4.47
CA GLY A 34 -0.34 28.32 -5.59
C GLY A 34 0.16 27.46 -6.75
N THR A 35 0.99 28.07 -7.59
CA THR A 35 1.47 27.47 -8.84
C THR A 35 2.22 26.15 -8.64
N LYS A 36 3.03 26.03 -7.57
CA LYS A 36 3.80 24.82 -7.30
C LYS A 36 2.89 23.61 -7.03
N SER A 37 1.86 23.78 -6.18
CA SER A 37 0.90 22.71 -5.87
C SER A 37 -0.01 22.34 -7.05
N ALA A 38 -0.30 23.30 -7.93
CA ALA A 38 -1.06 23.05 -9.17
C ALA A 38 -0.27 22.23 -10.19
N LEU A 39 1.03 22.50 -10.32
CA LEU A 39 1.90 21.86 -11.30
C LEU A 39 2.48 20.51 -10.83
N PHE A 40 2.84 20.40 -9.55
CA PHE A 40 3.51 19.22 -9.02
C PHE A 40 2.59 18.45 -8.08
N ASP A 41 2.56 17.14 -8.23
CA ASP A 41 1.95 16.26 -7.25
C ASP A 41 2.82 16.25 -5.97
N VAL A 42 2.14 16.27 -4.83
CA VAL A 42 2.80 15.98 -3.56
C VAL A 42 3.25 14.53 -3.60
N GLN A 43 4.45 14.27 -3.10
CA GLN A 43 4.94 12.92 -2.90
C GLN A 43 3.91 12.14 -2.07
N ARG A 44 3.37 11.07 -2.66
CA ARG A 44 2.44 10.20 -1.94
C ARG A 44 3.26 9.46 -0.90
N GLN A 45 2.77 9.45 0.33
CA GLN A 45 3.26 8.48 1.31
C GLN A 45 2.92 7.12 0.72
N GLY A 46 3.94 6.34 0.39
CA GLY A 46 3.75 4.98 -0.15
C GLY A 46 2.94 4.13 0.82
N ARG A 47 2.66 2.88 0.45
CA ARG A 47 2.00 1.95 1.39
C ARG A 47 2.87 1.84 2.65
N PRO A 48 2.31 2.05 3.86
CA PRO A 48 3.08 1.90 5.09
C PRO A 48 3.58 0.45 5.21
N VAL A 49 4.77 0.29 5.78
CA VAL A 49 5.31 -1.03 6.09
C VAL A 49 4.51 -1.61 7.25
N GLU A 50 3.78 -2.70 7.00
CA GLU A 50 2.89 -3.33 7.99
C GLU A 50 3.53 -4.53 8.69
N ILE A 51 4.56 -5.13 8.10
CA ILE A 51 5.32 -6.24 8.64
C ILE A 51 6.65 -5.68 9.13
N THR A 52 6.86 -5.68 10.46
CA THR A 52 8.08 -5.19 11.08
C THR A 52 9.25 -6.15 10.86
N ASP A 53 10.48 -5.67 10.99
CA ASP A 53 11.68 -6.50 10.86
C ASP A 53 11.71 -7.65 11.88
N ASP A 54 11.20 -7.42 13.10
CA ASP A 54 11.06 -8.46 14.13
C ASP A 54 10.08 -9.57 13.70
N ALA A 55 8.97 -9.19 13.04
CA ALA A 55 8.02 -10.16 12.50
C ALA A 55 8.64 -11.01 11.38
N VAL A 56 9.51 -10.40 10.56
CA VAL A 56 10.28 -11.13 9.53
C VAL A 56 11.29 -12.08 10.19
N ALA A 57 12.03 -11.62 11.20
CA ALA A 57 12.99 -12.45 11.92
C ALA A 57 12.32 -13.67 12.57
N TRP A 58 11.13 -13.48 13.15
CA TRP A 58 10.33 -14.57 13.70
C TRP A 58 9.89 -15.60 12.65
N ILE A 59 9.46 -15.15 11.46
CA ILE A 59 9.14 -16.07 10.35
C ILE A 59 10.36 -16.88 9.94
N ILE A 60 11.54 -16.25 9.86
CA ILE A 60 12.79 -16.91 9.50
C ILE A 60 13.17 -17.94 10.56
N ASP A 61 13.04 -17.61 11.84
CA ASP A 61 13.30 -18.54 12.95
C ASP A 61 12.45 -19.81 12.82
N ILE A 62 11.13 -19.68 12.61
CA ILE A 62 10.23 -20.82 12.39
C ILE A 62 10.64 -21.62 11.16
N ALA A 63 10.99 -20.95 10.06
CA ALA A 63 11.41 -21.62 8.83
C ALA A 63 12.72 -22.42 8.99
N CYS A 64 13.58 -22.03 9.93
CA CYS A 64 14.80 -22.73 10.29
C CYS A 64 14.58 -23.93 11.22
N GLN A 65 13.47 -23.97 11.96
CA GLN A 65 13.09 -25.11 12.79
C GLN A 65 12.58 -26.27 11.92
N ARG A 66 12.72 -27.52 12.40
CA ARG A 66 12.11 -28.66 11.71
C ARG A 66 10.64 -28.78 12.10
N PRO A 67 9.72 -29.00 11.14
CA PRO A 67 8.31 -29.21 11.46
C PRO A 67 8.08 -30.41 12.40
N ALA A 68 8.91 -31.45 12.31
CA ALA A 68 8.86 -32.59 13.21
C ALA A 68 9.06 -32.23 14.69
N ASP A 69 9.95 -31.27 14.97
CA ASP A 69 10.22 -30.77 16.33
C ASP A 69 9.01 -29.97 16.88
N LEU A 70 8.10 -29.53 15.99
CA LEU A 70 6.85 -28.83 16.31
C LEU A 70 5.61 -29.75 16.27
N GLY A 71 5.81 -31.07 16.12
CA GLY A 71 4.73 -32.06 16.13
C GLY A 71 4.08 -32.32 14.77
N TYR A 72 4.64 -31.82 13.67
CA TYR A 72 4.19 -32.20 12.33
C TYR A 72 4.81 -33.53 11.88
N ALA A 73 4.10 -34.30 11.06
CA ALA A 73 4.63 -35.55 10.52
C ALA A 73 5.70 -35.37 9.42
N GLN A 74 5.96 -34.14 8.98
CA GLN A 74 6.89 -33.85 7.88
C GLN A 74 8.26 -33.39 8.42
N GLU A 75 9.33 -33.85 7.77
CA GLU A 75 10.71 -33.47 8.09
C GLU A 75 11.10 -32.06 7.57
N LEU A 76 10.42 -31.59 6.54
CA LEU A 76 10.71 -30.31 5.87
C LEU A 76 9.45 -29.47 5.72
N TRP A 77 9.61 -28.17 5.82
CA TRP A 77 8.54 -27.23 5.52
C TRP A 77 8.16 -27.27 4.06
N THR A 78 6.86 -27.41 3.79
CA THR A 78 6.29 -26.92 2.53
C THR A 78 5.87 -25.47 2.73
N LEU A 79 5.90 -24.66 1.66
CA LEU A 79 5.44 -23.26 1.74
C LEU A 79 4.01 -23.16 2.29
N LYS A 80 3.13 -24.09 1.92
CA LYS A 80 1.74 -24.14 2.40
C LYS A 80 1.67 -24.39 3.91
N ASN A 81 2.41 -25.38 4.41
CA ASN A 81 2.35 -25.74 5.84
C ASN A 81 3.03 -24.69 6.71
N LEU A 82 4.15 -24.13 6.25
CA LEU A 82 4.82 -23.03 6.94
C LEU A 82 3.90 -21.80 7.03
N HIS A 83 3.25 -21.46 5.92
CA HIS A 83 2.26 -20.37 5.88
C HIS A 83 1.11 -20.60 6.86
N GLN A 84 0.53 -21.80 6.86
CA GLN A 84 -0.56 -22.14 7.77
C GLN A 84 -0.14 -22.08 9.25
N HIS A 85 1.07 -22.57 9.55
CA HIS A 85 1.63 -22.54 10.90
C HIS A 85 1.82 -21.10 11.38
N ILE A 86 2.45 -20.26 10.54
CA ILE A 86 2.62 -18.82 10.80
C ILE A 86 1.28 -18.14 11.06
N GLN A 87 0.26 -18.37 10.23
CA GLN A 87 -1.05 -17.73 10.42
C GLN A 87 -1.71 -18.12 11.74
N THR A 88 -1.54 -19.39 12.16
CA THR A 88 -2.14 -19.91 13.40
C THR A 88 -1.49 -19.31 14.64
N HIS A 89 -0.16 -19.15 14.64
CA HIS A 89 0.60 -18.71 15.80
C HIS A 89 1.00 -17.22 15.78
N ALA A 90 0.67 -16.50 14.70
CA ALA A 90 0.99 -15.10 14.51
C ALA A 90 0.50 -14.20 15.66
N VAL A 91 -0.75 -14.38 16.09
CA VAL A 91 -1.36 -13.56 17.14
C VAL A 91 -0.72 -13.85 18.50
N GLU A 92 -0.46 -15.13 18.80
CA GLU A 92 0.21 -15.56 20.03
C GLU A 92 1.64 -15.01 20.14
N ALA A 93 2.35 -14.93 19.01
CA ALA A 93 3.69 -14.35 18.91
C ALA A 93 3.71 -12.81 18.90
N GLY A 94 2.55 -12.14 18.94
CA GLY A 94 2.46 -10.68 18.95
C GLY A 94 2.49 -10.01 17.57
N TYR A 95 2.33 -10.78 16.48
CA TYR A 95 2.39 -10.31 15.10
C TYR A 95 1.06 -10.50 14.34
N PRO A 96 -0.04 -9.81 14.74
CA PRO A 96 -1.39 -10.06 14.20
C PRO A 96 -1.50 -9.82 12.69
N ARG A 97 -0.66 -8.95 12.09
CA ARG A 97 -0.70 -8.76 10.62
C ARG A 97 -0.32 -10.02 9.85
N LEU A 98 0.48 -10.92 10.45
CA LEU A 98 0.94 -12.15 9.80
C LEU A 98 -0.20 -13.17 9.59
N GLU A 99 -1.26 -13.13 10.41
CA GLU A 99 -2.45 -13.99 10.29
C GLU A 99 -3.12 -13.86 8.91
N THR A 100 -3.14 -12.64 8.38
CA THR A 100 -3.83 -12.31 7.12
C THR A 100 -2.90 -12.28 5.90
N ILE A 101 -1.62 -12.64 6.06
CA ILE A 101 -0.71 -12.64 4.91
C ILE A 101 -1.22 -13.66 3.90
N THR A 102 -1.32 -13.23 2.66
CA THR A 102 -1.62 -14.09 1.53
C THR A 102 -0.44 -14.08 0.59
N LYS A 103 -0.26 -15.16 -0.18
CA LYS A 103 0.73 -15.19 -1.25
C LYS A 103 0.49 -13.98 -2.16
N PRO A 104 1.51 -13.21 -2.54
CA PRO A 104 1.33 -12.17 -3.55
C PRO A 104 0.72 -12.82 -4.79
N MET A 105 -0.42 -12.29 -5.25
CA MET A 105 -0.96 -12.62 -6.56
C MET A 105 0.01 -12.01 -7.59
N VAL A 106 0.97 -12.83 -8.01
CA VAL A 106 1.85 -12.55 -9.15
C VAL A 106 1.17 -13.10 -10.39
#